data_AF-A2XVC8-F1
#
_entry.id   AF-A2XVC8-F1
#
_cell.length_a   1.000
_cell.length_b   1.000
_cell.length_c   1.000
_cell.angle_alpha   90.00
_cell.angle_beta   90.00
_cell.angle_gamma   90.00
#
_symmetry.space_group_name_H-M   'P 1'
#
loop_
_entity.id
_entity.type
_entity.pdbx_description
1 polymer ?
#
loop_
_entity_poly.entity_id
_entity_poly.type
_entity_poly.pdbx_seq_one_letter_code
_entity_poly.pdbx_strand_id
1 'polypeptide(L)'
;MAASSSLAFTARRGDPELVAPAGPTPRGLRRLSDIDDQRSFRFYRSIIYFYRSGGGDPARVIRGALAAALVHYYPIAGRIRELPGGKLVVDCTGEGVSFVEADADVSLEEFGDSLCPPIPCAGELLTLPESNSAVVTDRPLLYVQVTRLRCGGFVFGTQICHNLVDAAGITQFWQAVGELAQGAAAPSVRPVWARELLDARHPPRPAYDHPEYEPASDEASDKLRPGDELVHRRFLFGPDDVAALRGQLPARLGPRCSRFLLLSAFTWRCRTAALGYAPGDRGPVHVRP
;
A
#
# COMPACT_ATOMS: atom_id res chain seq x y z
N MET A 1 -25.96 2.41 -14.96
CA MET A 1 -25.54 3.11 -13.74
C MET A 1 -25.81 2.19 -12.57
N ALA A 2 -24.80 1.53 -12.00
CA ALA A 2 -24.99 0.79 -10.77
C ALA A 2 -25.23 1.80 -9.65
N ALA A 3 -26.33 1.64 -8.90
CA ALA A 3 -26.64 2.47 -7.75
C ALA A 3 -25.41 2.49 -6.82
N SER A 4 -24.98 3.69 -6.43
CA SER A 4 -24.05 3.85 -5.32
C SER A 4 -24.71 3.19 -4.12
N SER A 5 -24.21 2.04 -3.66
CA SER A 5 -24.75 1.41 -2.46
C SER A 5 -24.62 2.40 -1.32
N SER A 6 -25.74 2.78 -0.71
CA SER A 6 -25.83 3.61 0.50
C SER A 6 -25.33 2.87 1.74
N LEU A 7 -24.36 1.98 1.57
CA LEU A 7 -23.84 1.14 2.62
C LEU A 7 -23.17 2.02 3.67
N ALA A 8 -23.77 2.01 4.86
CA ALA A 8 -23.29 2.70 6.03
C ALA A 8 -23.34 1.71 7.20
N PHE A 9 -22.22 1.54 7.88
CA PHE A 9 -22.13 0.80 9.12
C PHE A 9 -21.04 1.43 9.98
N THR A 10 -20.99 1.04 11.26
CA THR A 10 -19.92 1.42 12.18
C THR A 10 -19.31 0.14 12.73
N ALA A 11 -17.99 0.04 12.68
CA ALA A 11 -17.30 -1.09 13.26
C ALA A 11 -17.17 -0.90 14.78
N ARG A 12 -17.57 -1.90 15.56
CA ARG A 12 -17.28 -1.97 16.99
C ARG A 12 -15.86 -2.48 17.14
N ARG A 13 -14.93 -1.56 17.41
CA ARG A 13 -13.50 -1.87 17.57
C ARG A 13 -13.18 -2.15 19.05
N GLY A 14 -12.36 -3.17 19.28
CA GLY A 14 -11.67 -3.35 20.55
C GLY A 14 -10.48 -2.39 20.69
N ASP A 15 -9.83 -2.44 21.85
CA ASP A 15 -8.61 -1.66 22.08
C ASP A 15 -7.47 -2.15 21.19
N PRO A 16 -6.62 -1.25 20.67
CA PRO A 16 -5.41 -1.64 19.96
C PRO A 16 -4.44 -2.39 20.86
N GLU A 17 -4.04 -3.60 20.45
CA GLU A 17 -3.00 -4.37 21.11
C GLU A 17 -1.71 -4.40 20.28
N LEU A 18 -0.57 -4.52 20.95
CA LEU A 18 0.70 -4.79 20.28
C LEU A 18 0.94 -6.30 20.16
N VAL A 19 1.01 -6.80 18.93
CA VAL A 19 1.40 -8.17 18.64
C VAL A 19 2.90 -8.22 18.43
N ALA A 20 3.61 -8.66 19.46
CA ALA A 20 5.05 -8.89 19.43
C ALA A 20 5.42 -10.20 18.70
N PRO A 21 6.69 -10.36 18.26
CA PRO A 21 7.17 -11.63 17.74
C PRO A 21 6.95 -12.79 18.73
N ALA A 22 6.56 -13.96 18.23
CA ALA A 22 6.28 -15.14 19.07
C ALA A 22 7.54 -15.75 19.73
N GLY A 23 8.73 -15.29 19.35
CA GLY A 23 10.01 -15.77 19.86
C GLY A 23 11.09 -14.69 19.84
N PRO A 24 12.29 -14.99 20.35
CA PRO A 24 13.39 -14.03 20.40
C PRO A 24 13.80 -13.59 18.99
N THR A 25 14.11 -12.31 18.84
CA THR A 25 14.52 -11.71 17.56
C THR A 25 15.79 -10.88 17.73
N PRO A 26 16.59 -10.72 16.67
CA PRO A 26 17.74 -9.82 16.70
C PRO A 26 17.32 -8.39 17.06
N ARG A 27 18.04 -7.78 17.99
CA ARG A 27 17.87 -6.38 18.39
C ARG A 27 18.87 -5.48 17.66
N GLY A 28 18.60 -4.18 17.67
CA GLY A 28 19.51 -3.15 17.19
C GLY A 28 19.00 -2.41 15.95
N LEU A 29 19.82 -1.47 15.50
CA LEU A 29 19.47 -0.59 14.39
C LEU A 29 19.75 -1.26 13.05
N ARG A 30 18.80 -1.10 12.12
CA ARG A 30 18.88 -1.53 10.73
C ARG A 30 18.71 -0.31 9.83
N ARG A 31 19.78 0.06 9.13
CA ARG A 31 19.78 1.20 8.21
C ARG A 31 18.85 0.92 7.03
N LEU A 32 17.91 1.83 6.77
CA LEU A 32 17.11 1.81 5.55
C LEU A 32 17.96 2.25 4.37
N SER A 33 17.63 1.81 3.16
CA SER A 33 18.42 2.18 1.98
C SER A 33 18.18 3.64 1.58
N ASP A 34 19.00 4.18 0.68
CA ASP A 34 18.78 5.54 0.18
C ASP A 34 17.50 5.70 -0.65
N ILE A 35 16.96 4.62 -1.25
CA ILE A 35 15.63 4.67 -1.90
C ILE A 35 14.50 4.70 -0.88
N ASP A 36 14.66 3.98 0.23
CA ASP A 36 13.62 3.83 1.27
C ASP A 36 13.47 5.08 2.14
N ASP A 37 14.52 5.88 2.27
CA ASP A 37 14.58 7.06 3.16
C ASP A 37 13.79 8.28 2.67
N GLN A 38 13.22 8.19 1.47
CA GLN A 38 12.56 9.32 0.83
C GLN A 38 11.35 9.80 1.64
N ARG A 39 11.22 11.13 1.78
CA ARG A 39 10.08 11.77 2.44
C ARG A 39 8.75 11.43 1.76
N SER A 40 8.76 11.24 0.44
CA SER A 40 7.60 10.85 -0.34
C SER A 40 7.01 9.52 0.11
N PHE A 41 7.77 8.62 0.74
CA PHE A 41 7.29 7.33 1.26
C PHE A 41 6.85 7.36 2.74
N ARG A 42 6.88 8.53 3.39
CA ARG A 42 6.45 8.70 4.79
C ARG A 42 4.92 8.76 4.89
N PHE A 43 4.27 7.63 4.61
CA PHE A 43 2.84 7.42 4.80
C PHE A 43 2.58 5.92 5.06
N TYR A 44 1.35 5.57 5.41
CA TYR A 44 0.92 4.17 5.51
C TYR A 44 0.06 3.80 4.30
N ARG A 45 0.41 2.75 3.54
CA ARG A 45 -0.51 2.22 2.52
C ARG A 45 -1.50 1.26 3.10
N SER A 46 -2.77 1.57 2.81
CA SER A 46 -3.91 0.74 3.12
C SER A 46 -4.05 -0.39 2.09
N ILE A 47 -4.29 -1.61 2.56
CA ILE A 47 -4.80 -2.72 1.76
C ILE A 47 -5.93 -3.39 2.53
N ILE A 48 -7.09 -3.56 1.88
CA ILE A 48 -8.28 -4.17 2.46
C ILE A 48 -8.56 -5.46 1.70
N TYR A 49 -8.55 -6.58 2.41
CA TYR A 49 -8.88 -7.89 1.87
C TYR A 49 -10.21 -8.39 2.44
N PHE A 50 -11.01 -9.03 1.59
CA PHE A 50 -12.30 -9.60 1.98
C PHE A 50 -12.22 -11.12 1.88
N TYR A 51 -12.65 -11.79 2.94
CA TYR A 51 -12.64 -13.25 3.01
C TYR A 51 -13.99 -13.77 3.44
N ARG A 52 -14.47 -14.81 2.74
CA ARG A 52 -15.62 -15.59 3.18
C ARG A 52 -15.28 -16.41 4.42
N SER A 53 -16.30 -16.88 5.12
CA SER A 53 -16.12 -17.73 6.30
C SER A 53 -15.26 -18.96 5.98
N GLY A 54 -14.18 -19.13 6.74
CA GLY A 54 -13.27 -20.28 6.66
C GLY A 54 -13.37 -21.23 7.86
N GLY A 55 -14.30 -20.97 8.79
CA GLY A 55 -14.38 -21.64 10.09
C GLY A 55 -13.37 -21.10 11.12
N GLY A 56 -13.76 -21.14 12.39
CA GLY A 56 -12.94 -20.61 13.49
C GLY A 56 -12.95 -19.08 13.58
N ASP A 57 -12.20 -18.54 14.55
CA ASP A 57 -12.06 -17.11 14.75
C ASP A 57 -10.88 -16.54 13.94
N PRO A 58 -11.12 -15.72 12.90
CA PRO A 58 -10.07 -15.21 12.03
C PRO A 58 -9.08 -14.31 12.78
N ALA A 59 -9.51 -13.53 13.77
CA ALA A 59 -8.59 -12.64 14.47
C ALA A 59 -7.57 -13.44 15.28
N ARG A 60 -8.03 -14.47 16.01
CA ARG A 60 -7.13 -15.38 16.75
C ARG A 60 -6.11 -16.07 15.83
N VAL A 61 -6.55 -16.55 14.67
CA VAL A 61 -5.67 -17.23 13.69
C VAL A 61 -4.64 -16.26 13.13
N ILE A 62 -5.08 -15.10 12.64
CA ILE A 62 -4.21 -14.09 12.03
C ILE A 62 -3.24 -13.53 13.08
N ARG A 63 -3.69 -13.26 14.30
CA ARG A 63 -2.86 -12.78 15.41
C ARG A 63 -1.70 -13.74 15.71
N GLY A 64 -2.00 -15.03 15.82
CA GLY A 64 -0.98 -16.06 16.05
C GLY A 64 0.01 -16.19 14.90
N ALA A 65 -0.49 -16.22 13.66
CA ALA A 65 0.34 -16.31 12.47
C ALA A 65 1.23 -15.07 12.26
N LEU A 66 0.69 -13.89 12.58
CA LEU A 66 1.42 -12.62 12.54
C LEU A 66 2.57 -12.63 13.55
N ALA A 67 2.31 -13.02 14.80
CA ALA A 67 3.37 -13.16 15.81
C ALA A 67 4.47 -14.12 15.37
N ALA A 68 4.11 -15.26 14.76
CA ALA A 68 5.09 -16.21 14.20
C ALA A 68 5.88 -15.62 13.03
N ALA A 69 5.21 -14.93 12.09
CA ALA A 69 5.86 -14.30 10.94
C ALA A 69 6.86 -13.23 11.37
N LEU A 70 6.55 -12.46 12.42
CA LEU A 70 7.41 -11.42 12.98
C LEU A 70 8.72 -11.97 13.58
N VAL A 71 8.86 -13.28 13.80
CA VAL A 71 10.17 -13.87 14.14
C VAL A 71 11.12 -13.78 12.94
N HIS A 72 10.62 -14.02 11.74
CA HIS A 72 11.39 -13.96 10.50
C HIS A 72 11.50 -12.52 9.97
N TYR A 73 10.39 -11.78 10.03
CA TYR A 73 10.26 -10.39 9.58
C TYR A 73 10.38 -9.40 10.74
N TYR A 74 11.32 -9.65 11.66
CA TYR A 74 11.47 -8.90 12.90
C TYR A 74 11.61 -7.38 12.77
N PRO A 75 12.15 -6.79 11.67
CA PRO A 75 12.16 -5.33 11.53
C PRO A 75 10.76 -4.72 11.52
N ILE A 76 9.72 -5.43 11.05
CA ILE A 76 8.33 -4.94 11.03
C ILE A 76 7.81 -4.67 12.46
N ALA A 77 8.28 -5.43 13.45
CA ALA A 77 7.94 -5.25 14.86
C ALA A 77 8.73 -4.12 15.56
N GLY A 78 9.59 -3.41 14.83
CA GLY A 78 10.40 -2.30 15.34
C GLY A 78 9.72 -0.94 15.21
N ARG A 79 10.53 0.12 15.28
CA ARG A 79 10.15 1.52 15.07
C ARG A 79 11.13 2.20 14.14
N ILE A 80 10.66 3.08 13.26
CA ILE A 80 11.56 3.95 12.52
C ILE A 80 12.08 5.04 13.47
N ARG A 81 13.39 5.29 13.41
CA ARG A 81 14.10 6.39 14.07
C ARG A 81 14.82 7.21 13.01
N GLU A 82 14.95 8.50 13.26
CA GLU A 82 15.74 9.40 12.44
C GLU A 82 17.07 9.67 13.15
N LEU A 83 18.18 9.34 12.49
CA LEU A 83 19.53 9.60 12.98
C LEU A 83 19.99 11.02 12.56
N PRO A 84 21.07 11.55 13.16
CA PRO A 84 21.68 12.78 12.69
C PRO A 84 21.94 12.76 11.18
N GLY A 85 21.63 13.87 10.50
CA GLY A 85 21.69 13.96 9.04
C GLY A 85 20.44 13.46 8.31
N GLY A 86 19.37 13.10 9.03
CA GLY A 86 18.07 12.75 8.45
C GLY A 86 17.95 11.31 7.95
N LYS A 87 18.97 10.47 8.20
CA LYS A 87 18.99 9.06 7.80
C LYS A 87 17.96 8.28 8.62
N LEU A 88 17.11 7.49 7.96
CA LEU A 88 16.17 6.63 8.67
C LEU A 88 16.79 5.27 8.96
N VAL A 89 16.45 4.74 10.14
CA VAL A 89 16.79 3.39 10.56
C VAL A 89 15.58 2.75 11.20
N VAL A 90 15.47 1.43 11.09
CA VAL A 90 14.54 0.65 11.90
C VAL A 90 15.27 0.22 13.16
N ASP A 91 14.80 0.69 14.31
CA ASP A 91 15.18 0.14 15.59
C ASP A 91 14.35 -1.14 15.84
N CYS A 92 15.01 -2.29 15.80
CA CYS A 92 14.38 -3.60 15.97
C CYS A 92 14.07 -3.89 17.46
N THR A 93 13.21 -3.06 18.05
CA THR A 93 12.76 -3.16 19.45
C THR A 93 11.87 -4.36 19.71
N GLY A 94 11.26 -4.93 18.66
CA GLY A 94 10.29 -6.04 18.70
C GLY A 94 9.13 -5.80 19.66
N GLU A 95 8.77 -4.54 19.89
CA GLU A 95 7.55 -4.15 20.59
C GLU A 95 6.29 -4.66 19.89
N GLY A 96 6.38 -4.91 18.59
CA GLY A 96 5.29 -5.49 17.81
C GLY A 96 4.56 -4.48 16.95
N VAL A 97 3.48 -4.98 16.36
CA VAL A 97 2.62 -4.28 15.40
C VAL A 97 1.25 -4.02 16.02
N SER A 98 0.56 -2.96 15.60
CA SER A 98 -0.77 -2.65 16.13
C SER A 98 -1.79 -3.62 15.55
N PHE A 99 -2.58 -4.26 16.39
CA PHE A 99 -3.62 -5.21 16.00
C PHE A 99 -4.93 -4.85 16.70
N VAL A 100 -5.99 -4.67 15.92
CA VAL A 100 -7.34 -4.32 16.38
C VAL A 100 -8.30 -5.41 15.94
N GLU A 101 -9.02 -5.97 16.90
CA GLU A 101 -10.18 -6.80 16.61
C GLU A 101 -11.42 -5.92 16.49
N ALA A 102 -12.29 -6.22 15.54
CA ALA A 102 -13.53 -5.49 15.36
C ALA A 102 -14.68 -6.41 14.93
N ASP A 103 -15.90 -5.95 15.16
CA ASP A 103 -17.13 -6.56 14.67
C ASP A 103 -17.95 -5.51 13.92
N ALA A 104 -18.52 -5.89 12.78
CA ALA A 104 -19.43 -5.04 12.03
C ALA A 104 -20.71 -5.78 11.68
N ASP A 105 -21.85 -5.13 11.90
CA ASP A 105 -23.17 -5.66 11.57
C ASP A 105 -23.49 -5.46 10.08
N VAL A 106 -22.63 -6.04 9.24
CA VAL A 106 -22.70 -5.99 7.78
C VAL A 106 -22.26 -7.33 7.21
N SER A 107 -22.83 -7.75 6.07
CA SER A 107 -22.47 -8.94 5.32
C SER A 107 -21.56 -8.60 4.13
N LEU A 108 -20.85 -9.59 3.57
CA LEU A 108 -20.02 -9.38 2.38
C LEU A 108 -20.86 -8.97 1.17
N GLU A 109 -22.06 -9.54 1.05
CA GLU A 109 -23.01 -9.31 -0.04
C GLU A 109 -23.50 -7.85 -0.07
N GLU A 110 -23.57 -7.20 1.10
CA GLU A 110 -23.98 -5.80 1.22
C GLU A 110 -22.94 -4.81 0.62
N PHE A 111 -21.67 -5.22 0.47
CA PHE A 111 -20.66 -4.45 -0.27
C PHE A 111 -20.85 -4.52 -1.80
N GLY A 112 -21.74 -5.38 -2.28
CA GLY A 112 -22.08 -5.57 -3.68
C GLY A 112 -21.12 -6.48 -4.46
N ASP A 113 -21.39 -6.64 -5.75
CA ASP A 113 -20.73 -7.65 -6.60
C ASP A 113 -19.27 -7.33 -6.95
N SER A 114 -18.80 -6.11 -6.68
CA SER A 114 -17.46 -5.67 -7.04
C SER A 114 -16.78 -4.94 -5.89
N LEU A 115 -15.90 -5.68 -5.21
CA LEU A 115 -15.04 -5.23 -4.12
C LEU A 115 -13.80 -4.55 -4.68
N CYS A 116 -13.96 -3.33 -5.20
CA CYS A 116 -12.82 -2.50 -5.60
C CYS A 116 -13.04 -1.03 -5.21
N PRO A 117 -11.94 -0.27 -5.04
CA PRO A 117 -12.03 1.11 -4.59
C PRO A 117 -12.94 2.00 -5.46
N PRO A 118 -13.59 3.02 -4.85
CA PRO A 118 -13.61 3.29 -3.42
C PRO A 118 -14.42 2.25 -2.64
N ILE A 119 -13.85 1.74 -1.54
CA ILE A 119 -14.53 0.78 -0.67
C ILE A 119 -15.50 1.56 0.25
N PRO A 120 -16.80 1.23 0.27
CA PRO A 120 -17.74 1.86 1.19
C PRO A 120 -17.28 1.69 2.63
N CYS A 121 -17.36 2.77 3.42
CA CYS A 121 -16.94 2.78 4.83
C CYS A 121 -15.51 2.24 5.06
N ALA A 122 -14.57 2.48 4.13
CA ALA A 122 -13.16 2.07 4.30
C ALA A 122 -12.55 2.51 5.64
N GLY A 123 -12.93 3.71 6.11
CA GLY A 123 -12.52 4.24 7.41
C GLY A 123 -13.02 3.44 8.61
N GLU A 124 -14.00 2.55 8.47
CA GLU A 124 -14.47 1.60 9.49
C GLU A 124 -13.71 0.26 9.43
N LEU A 125 -12.99 0.01 8.35
CA LEU A 125 -12.26 -1.23 8.07
C LEU A 125 -10.74 -1.08 8.30
N LEU A 126 -10.30 0.12 8.65
CA LEU A 126 -8.90 0.49 8.89
C LEU A 126 -8.74 1.10 10.28
N THR A 127 -7.51 1.09 10.79
CA THR A 127 -7.17 1.60 12.13
C THR A 127 -6.84 3.10 12.13
N LEU A 128 -6.22 3.58 11.07
CA LEU A 128 -5.78 4.96 10.89
C LEU A 128 -6.57 5.60 9.74
N PRO A 129 -6.84 6.91 9.80
CA PRO A 129 -7.33 7.66 8.64
C PRO A 129 -6.36 7.52 7.47
N GLU A 130 -6.91 7.42 6.26
CA GLU A 130 -6.09 7.39 5.05
C GLU A 130 -5.43 8.76 4.82
N SER A 131 -4.14 8.74 4.53
CA SER A 131 -3.37 9.95 4.24
C SER A 131 -2.21 9.64 3.32
N ASN A 132 -1.84 10.62 2.49
CA ASN A 132 -0.65 10.57 1.65
C ASN A 132 0.62 11.04 2.37
N SER A 133 0.51 11.40 3.65
CA SER A 133 1.62 11.78 4.52
C SER A 133 1.32 11.40 5.97
N ALA A 134 2.34 10.97 6.71
CA ALA A 134 2.24 10.64 8.12
C ALA A 134 3.56 10.86 8.85
N VAL A 135 3.48 11.08 10.16
CA VAL A 135 4.63 10.89 11.04
C VAL A 135 4.86 9.39 11.22
N VAL A 136 5.98 8.89 10.73
CA VAL A 136 6.33 7.45 10.76
C VAL A 136 7.35 7.09 11.86
N THR A 137 8.04 8.09 12.41
CA THR A 137 9.03 7.90 13.47
C THR A 137 8.35 7.54 14.79
N ASP A 138 8.90 6.57 15.52
CA ASP A 138 8.41 6.11 16.82
C ASP A 138 6.94 5.62 16.80
N ARG A 139 6.50 5.10 15.66
CA ARG A 139 5.18 4.50 15.46
C ARG A 139 5.31 3.03 15.04
N PRO A 140 4.33 2.16 15.35
CA PRO A 140 4.22 0.85 14.72
C PRO A 140 4.35 0.92 13.20
N LEU A 141 5.14 0.04 12.61
CA LEU A 141 5.36 0.05 11.16
C LEU A 141 4.24 -0.64 10.38
N LEU A 142 3.42 -1.40 11.09
CA LEU A 142 2.26 -2.11 10.56
C LEU A 142 1.10 -1.96 11.54
N TYR A 143 -0.06 -1.65 10.98
CA TYR A 143 -1.34 -1.68 11.65
C TYR A 143 -2.25 -2.69 10.96
N VAL A 144 -2.97 -3.47 11.75
CA VAL A 144 -3.87 -4.51 11.30
C VAL A 144 -5.21 -4.34 12.01
N GLN A 145 -6.30 -4.42 11.25
CA GLN A 145 -7.64 -4.60 11.77
C GLN A 145 -8.25 -5.87 11.19
N VAL A 146 -8.80 -6.73 12.05
CA VAL A 146 -9.60 -7.88 11.63
C VAL A 146 -11.05 -7.61 12.03
N THR A 147 -11.89 -7.30 11.04
CA THR A 147 -13.32 -7.03 11.26
C THR A 147 -14.13 -8.27 10.93
N ARG A 148 -14.78 -8.88 11.93
CA ARG A 148 -15.72 -9.98 11.75
C ARG A 148 -17.06 -9.45 11.25
N LEU A 149 -17.65 -10.15 10.30
CA LEU A 149 -18.89 -9.77 9.63
C LEU A 149 -20.05 -10.66 10.07
N ARG A 150 -21.29 -10.15 9.99
CA ARG A 150 -22.51 -10.90 10.37
C ARG A 150 -22.66 -12.23 9.60
N CYS A 151 -22.19 -12.29 8.35
CA CYS A 151 -22.22 -13.51 7.53
C CYS A 151 -21.15 -14.56 7.90
N GLY A 152 -20.35 -14.32 8.93
CA GLY A 152 -19.21 -15.17 9.31
C GLY A 152 -17.96 -14.97 8.44
N GLY A 153 -18.03 -14.15 7.38
CA GLY A 153 -16.85 -13.63 6.69
C GLY A 153 -16.09 -12.62 7.54
N PHE A 154 -14.96 -12.15 7.03
CA PHE A 154 -14.18 -11.10 7.69
C PHE A 154 -13.48 -10.19 6.69
N VAL A 155 -13.14 -9.00 7.15
CA VAL A 155 -12.28 -8.04 6.47
C VAL A 155 -10.94 -8.00 7.18
N PHE A 156 -9.87 -8.09 6.41
CA PHE A 156 -8.50 -7.91 6.87
C PHE A 156 -7.97 -6.59 6.31
N GLY A 157 -8.03 -5.56 7.14
CA GLY A 157 -7.52 -4.22 6.84
C GLY A 157 -6.10 -4.07 7.34
N THR A 158 -5.21 -3.58 6.48
CA THR A 158 -3.78 -3.43 6.81
C THR A 158 -3.29 -2.05 6.40
N GLN A 159 -2.42 -1.45 7.20
CA GLN A 159 -1.77 -0.18 6.91
C GLN A 159 -0.29 -0.27 7.25
N ILE A 160 0.58 -0.25 6.22
CA ILE A 160 2.02 -0.46 6.38
C ILE A 160 2.82 0.77 5.97
N CYS A 161 3.85 1.10 6.76
CA CYS A 161 4.77 2.19 6.47
C CYS A 161 5.53 1.88 5.17
N HIS A 162 5.36 2.72 4.14
CA HIS A 162 5.93 2.47 2.82
C HIS A 162 7.44 2.69 2.77
N ASN A 163 8.04 3.39 3.74
CA ASN A 163 9.50 3.38 3.91
C ASN A 163 10.05 1.96 4.16
N LEU A 164 9.24 1.03 4.65
CA LEU A 164 9.70 -0.32 4.96
C LEU A 164 9.57 -1.27 3.76
N VAL A 165 8.52 -1.18 2.97
CA VAL A 165 8.23 -2.19 1.93
C VAL A 165 7.58 -1.57 0.70
N ASP A 166 7.84 -2.18 -0.44
CA ASP A 166 7.06 -2.00 -1.67
C ASP A 166 5.95 -3.07 -1.78
N ALA A 167 5.25 -3.08 -2.92
CA ALA A 167 4.18 -4.03 -3.18
C ALA A 167 4.66 -5.50 -3.16
N ALA A 168 5.84 -5.79 -3.70
CA ALA A 168 6.37 -7.15 -3.73
C ALA A 168 6.72 -7.65 -2.32
N GLY A 169 7.39 -6.80 -1.52
CA GLY A 169 7.77 -7.11 -0.15
C GLY A 169 6.57 -7.36 0.75
N ILE A 170 5.52 -6.55 0.66
CA ILE A 170 4.30 -6.76 1.47
C ILE A 170 3.52 -8.00 1.03
N THR A 171 3.46 -8.31 -0.26
CA THR A 171 2.84 -9.55 -0.74
C THR A 171 3.58 -10.78 -0.20
N GLN A 172 4.91 -10.78 -0.23
CA GLN A 172 5.71 -11.87 0.33
C GLN A 172 5.48 -12.03 1.84
N PHE A 173 5.39 -10.92 2.58
CA PHE A 173 5.08 -10.97 4.01
C PHE A 173 3.70 -11.56 4.30
N TRP A 174 2.66 -11.15 3.55
CA TRP A 174 1.32 -11.71 3.74
C TRP A 174 1.22 -13.17 3.33
N GLN A 175 1.97 -13.59 2.30
CA GLN A 175 2.09 -15.01 1.97
C GLN A 175 2.71 -15.79 3.15
N ALA A 176 3.77 -15.28 3.76
CA ALA A 176 4.38 -15.91 4.94
C ALA A 176 3.41 -16.00 6.13
N VAL A 177 2.62 -14.95 6.39
CA VAL A 177 1.56 -15.00 7.42
C VAL A 177 0.52 -16.07 7.07
N GLY A 178 0.10 -16.17 5.80
CA GLY A 178 -0.84 -17.20 5.34
C GLY A 178 -0.30 -18.63 5.51
N GLU A 179 0.95 -18.88 5.14
CA GLU A 179 1.62 -20.17 5.30
C GLU A 179 1.68 -20.59 6.78
N LEU A 180 2.06 -19.66 7.66
CA LEU A 180 2.14 -19.91 9.10
C LEU A 180 0.75 -20.07 9.75
N ALA A 181 -0.27 -19.37 9.25
CA ALA A 181 -1.65 -19.58 9.65
C ALA A 181 -2.16 -20.99 9.30
N GLN A 182 -1.62 -21.58 8.23
CA GLN A 182 -1.90 -22.95 7.81
C GLN A 182 -1.03 -24.00 8.51
N GLY A 183 -0.18 -23.60 9.45
CA GLY A 183 0.66 -24.51 10.25
C GLY A 183 2.01 -24.85 9.63
N ALA A 184 2.48 -24.10 8.63
CA ALA A 184 3.86 -24.22 8.18
C ALA A 184 4.84 -23.92 9.33
N ALA A 185 5.98 -24.62 9.35
CA ALA A 185 7.00 -24.41 10.39
C ALA A 185 7.83 -23.13 10.17
N ALA A 186 7.93 -22.66 8.92
CA ALA A 186 8.65 -21.45 8.53
C ALA A 186 8.14 -20.94 7.17
N PRO A 187 8.36 -19.67 6.82
CA PRO A 187 8.07 -19.12 5.50
C PRO A 187 8.86 -19.83 4.40
N SER A 188 8.22 -20.06 3.25
CA SER A 188 8.82 -20.65 2.05
C SER A 188 9.95 -19.80 1.48
N VAL A 189 9.79 -18.47 1.54
CA VAL A 189 10.82 -17.49 1.17
C VAL A 189 11.32 -16.79 2.42
N ARG A 190 12.61 -16.94 2.72
CA ARG A 190 13.25 -16.28 3.86
C ARG A 190 13.51 -14.80 3.54
N PRO A 191 13.07 -13.86 4.40
CA PRO A 191 13.42 -12.47 4.21
C PRO A 191 14.90 -12.22 4.46
N VAL A 192 15.46 -11.27 3.73
CA VAL A 192 16.79 -10.71 3.97
C VAL A 192 16.67 -9.21 4.18
N TRP A 193 17.56 -8.62 4.97
CA TRP A 193 17.60 -7.16 5.10
C TRP A 193 18.27 -6.54 3.88
N ALA A 194 19.58 -6.78 3.72
CA ALA A 194 20.40 -6.44 2.55
C ALA A 194 20.12 -5.09 1.87
N ARG A 195 19.69 -4.07 2.65
CA ARG A 195 19.28 -2.75 2.13
C ARG A 195 20.46 -1.96 1.59
N GLU A 196 21.67 -2.27 2.05
CA GLU A 196 22.92 -1.70 1.55
C GLU A 196 23.14 -1.95 0.05
N LEU A 197 22.47 -2.94 -0.55
CA LEU A 197 22.50 -3.17 -2.00
C LEU A 197 21.84 -2.04 -2.81
N LEU A 198 21.01 -1.22 -2.14
CA LEU A 198 20.30 -0.08 -2.71
C LEU A 198 20.83 1.26 -2.19
N ASP A 199 21.97 1.27 -1.50
CA ASP A 199 22.65 2.50 -1.10
C ASP A 199 23.38 3.13 -2.29
N ALA A 200 23.56 4.45 -2.22
CA ALA A 200 24.33 5.19 -3.20
C ALA A 200 25.80 4.71 -3.24
N ARG A 201 26.42 4.86 -4.41
CA ARG A 201 27.86 4.59 -4.56
C ARG A 201 28.68 5.55 -3.68
N HIS A 202 29.86 5.09 -3.26
CA HIS A 202 30.84 5.92 -2.56
C HIS A 202 32.16 5.97 -3.36
N PRO A 203 32.52 7.12 -3.97
CA PRO A 203 31.77 8.38 -4.00
C PRO A 203 30.53 8.30 -4.92
N PRO A 204 29.52 9.17 -4.71
CA PRO A 204 28.38 9.29 -5.62
C PRO A 204 28.83 9.66 -7.05
N ARG A 205 28.24 9.01 -8.05
CA ARG A 205 28.54 9.24 -9.48
C ARG A 205 27.24 9.28 -10.29
N PRO A 206 26.44 10.35 -10.18
CA PRO A 206 25.28 10.53 -11.06
C PRO A 206 25.76 10.63 -12.51
N ALA A 207 25.07 9.94 -13.41
CA ALA A 207 25.43 9.88 -14.83
C ALA A 207 24.34 10.45 -15.75
N TYR A 208 23.19 10.80 -15.17
CA TYR A 208 22.01 11.29 -15.88
C TYR A 208 21.39 12.43 -15.08
N ASP A 209 20.70 13.32 -15.79
CA ASP A 209 19.78 14.25 -15.16
C ASP A 209 18.58 13.47 -14.63
N HIS A 210 18.15 13.80 -13.41
CA HIS A 210 17.07 13.11 -12.71
C HIS A 210 15.85 14.02 -12.55
N PRO A 211 15.02 14.19 -13.61
CA PRO A 211 13.83 15.04 -13.56
C PRO A 211 12.81 14.58 -12.51
N GLU A 212 12.87 13.32 -12.07
CA GLU A 212 12.04 12.79 -10.99
C GLU A 212 12.31 13.44 -9.62
N TYR A 213 13.48 14.07 -9.43
CA TYR A 213 13.83 14.81 -8.22
C TYR A 213 13.84 16.33 -8.43
N GLU A 214 13.47 16.82 -9.62
CA GLU A 214 13.24 18.24 -9.81
C GLU A 214 12.06 18.69 -8.95
N PRO A 215 12.12 19.87 -8.30
CA PRO A 215 10.97 20.42 -7.62
C PRO A 215 9.78 20.50 -8.60
N ALA A 216 8.59 20.09 -8.16
CA ALA A 216 7.40 20.24 -8.97
C ALA A 216 7.30 21.69 -9.47
N SER A 217 6.96 21.88 -10.75
CA SER A 217 6.74 23.22 -11.31
C SER A 217 5.76 24.00 -10.44
N ASP A 218 5.91 25.34 -10.38
CA ASP A 218 5.09 26.23 -9.55
C ASP A 218 3.66 25.70 -9.39
N GLU A 219 3.17 25.55 -8.17
CA GLU A 219 1.82 25.03 -7.86
C GLU A 219 0.72 25.76 -8.66
N ALA A 220 1.00 26.99 -9.10
CA ALA A 220 0.17 27.80 -10.00
C ALA A 220 -0.03 27.21 -11.41
N SER A 221 0.80 26.27 -11.84
CA SER A 221 0.77 25.62 -13.16
C SER A 221 -0.06 24.33 -13.20
N ASP A 222 -0.30 23.69 -12.05
CA ASP A 222 -1.21 22.54 -12.00
C ASP A 222 -2.66 23.03 -12.05
N LYS A 223 -3.48 22.33 -12.83
CA LYS A 223 -4.91 22.58 -12.94
C LYS A 223 -5.68 22.05 -11.73
N LEU A 224 -5.06 21.19 -10.92
CA LEU A 224 -5.60 20.71 -9.64
C LEU A 224 -5.06 21.56 -8.49
N ARG A 225 -5.95 22.11 -7.67
CA ARG A 225 -5.59 22.93 -6.52
C ARG A 225 -5.73 22.16 -5.21
N PRO A 226 -4.91 22.48 -4.20
CA PRO A 226 -5.14 22.00 -2.85
C PRO A 226 -6.57 22.39 -2.39
N GLY A 227 -7.35 21.40 -1.96
CA GLY A 227 -8.73 21.59 -1.51
C GLY A 227 -9.82 21.36 -2.55
N ASP A 228 -9.45 21.08 -3.82
CA ASP A 228 -10.43 20.64 -4.81
C ASP A 228 -11.14 19.36 -4.34
N GLU A 229 -12.46 19.30 -4.53
CA GLU A 229 -13.24 18.12 -4.22
C GLU A 229 -12.94 17.03 -5.27
N LEU A 230 -12.13 16.05 -4.88
CA LEU A 230 -11.78 14.93 -5.74
C LEU A 230 -12.73 13.75 -5.52
N VAL A 231 -13.28 13.24 -6.60
CA VAL A 231 -14.15 12.04 -6.59
C VAL A 231 -13.38 10.83 -7.10
N HIS A 232 -13.40 9.74 -6.34
CA HIS A 232 -12.85 8.47 -6.79
C HIS A 232 -13.86 7.75 -7.70
N ARG A 233 -13.46 7.51 -8.96
CA ARG A 233 -14.23 6.72 -9.94
C ARG A 233 -13.41 5.50 -10.40
N ARG A 234 -14.09 4.38 -10.61
CA ARG A 234 -13.50 3.17 -11.19
C ARG A 234 -13.91 2.99 -12.65
N PHE A 235 -12.96 2.53 -13.46
CA PHE A 235 -13.16 2.19 -14.87
C PHE A 235 -12.65 0.78 -15.11
N LEU A 236 -13.48 -0.08 -15.71
CA LEU A 236 -13.10 -1.44 -16.08
C LEU A 236 -12.74 -1.45 -17.56
N PHE A 237 -11.56 -1.99 -17.89
CA PHE A 237 -11.14 -2.22 -19.27
C PHE A 237 -11.13 -3.73 -19.53
N GLY A 238 -12.11 -4.20 -20.28
CA GLY A 238 -12.23 -5.59 -20.70
C GLY A 238 -11.27 -5.95 -21.85
N PRO A 239 -11.20 -7.23 -22.23
CA PRO A 239 -10.41 -7.68 -23.37
C PRO A 239 -10.72 -6.92 -24.67
N ASP A 240 -12.01 -6.67 -24.94
CA ASP A 240 -12.46 -5.96 -26.14
C ASP A 240 -12.04 -4.49 -26.13
N ASP A 241 -12.13 -3.81 -24.98
CA ASP A 241 -11.66 -2.43 -24.83
C ASP A 241 -10.15 -2.34 -25.07
N VAL A 242 -9.38 -3.28 -24.50
CA VAL A 242 -7.92 -3.34 -24.70
C VAL A 242 -7.58 -3.63 -26.16
N ALA A 243 -8.32 -4.52 -26.83
CA ALA A 243 -8.14 -4.82 -28.24
C ALA A 243 -8.45 -3.60 -29.13
N ALA A 244 -9.55 -2.90 -28.85
CA ALA A 244 -9.95 -1.69 -29.56
C ALA A 244 -8.91 -0.56 -29.41
N LEU A 245 -8.39 -0.36 -28.19
CA LEU A 245 -7.31 0.60 -27.93
C LEU A 245 -6.03 0.21 -28.67
N ARG A 246 -5.69 -1.08 -28.69
CA ARG A 246 -4.51 -1.58 -29.39
C ARG A 246 -4.64 -1.40 -30.91
N GLY A 247 -5.84 -1.52 -31.47
CA GLY A 247 -6.12 -1.26 -32.88
C GLY A 247 -5.90 0.19 -33.33
N GLN A 248 -5.88 1.15 -32.39
CA GLN A 248 -5.58 2.56 -32.67
C GLN A 248 -4.06 2.85 -32.70
N LEU A 249 -3.22 1.89 -32.30
CA LEU A 249 -1.78 2.09 -32.30
C LEU A 249 -1.22 2.01 -33.73
N PRO A 250 -0.21 2.85 -34.06
CA PRO A 250 0.59 2.63 -35.25
C PRO A 250 1.16 1.21 -35.30
N ALA A 251 1.17 0.57 -36.47
CA ALA A 251 1.58 -0.83 -36.64
C ALA A 251 2.95 -1.16 -36.01
N ARG A 252 3.89 -0.20 -36.04
CA ARG A 252 5.23 -0.33 -35.44
C ARG A 252 5.24 -0.46 -33.91
N LEU A 253 4.21 0.04 -33.22
CA LEU A 253 4.13 0.05 -31.75
C LEU A 253 3.34 -1.13 -31.19
N GLY A 254 2.41 -1.71 -31.96
CA GLY A 254 1.53 -2.79 -31.52
C GLY A 254 2.24 -3.95 -30.81
N PRO A 255 3.32 -4.53 -31.38
CA PRO A 255 4.04 -5.65 -30.76
C PRO A 255 4.83 -5.28 -29.50
N ARG A 256 5.24 -4.02 -29.35
CA ARG A 256 6.09 -3.54 -28.25
C ARG A 256 5.29 -2.90 -27.10
N CYS A 257 4.02 -2.57 -27.34
CA CYS A 257 3.18 -1.90 -26.36
C CYS A 257 2.55 -2.92 -25.41
N SER A 258 3.08 -2.97 -24.19
CA SER A 258 2.48 -3.75 -23.11
C SER A 258 1.10 -3.17 -22.74
N ARG A 259 0.24 -3.99 -22.12
CA ARG A 259 -1.07 -3.54 -21.63
C ARG A 259 -0.94 -2.37 -20.65
N PHE A 260 0.10 -2.40 -19.80
CA PHE A 260 0.39 -1.29 -18.87
C PHE A 260 0.67 0.01 -19.63
N LEU A 261 1.61 0.01 -20.58
CA LEU A 261 1.94 1.21 -21.36
C LEU A 261 0.73 1.73 -22.15
N LEU A 262 -0.06 0.83 -22.74
CA LEU A 262 -1.26 1.20 -23.49
C LEU A 262 -2.28 1.94 -22.60
N LEU A 263 -2.61 1.35 -21.45
CA LEU A 263 -3.60 1.92 -20.54
C LEU A 263 -3.07 3.19 -19.87
N SER A 264 -1.81 3.22 -19.43
CA SER A 264 -1.21 4.42 -18.84
C SER A 264 -1.18 5.59 -19.82
N ALA A 265 -0.78 5.37 -21.07
CA ALA A 265 -0.78 6.41 -22.10
C ALA A 265 -2.19 6.90 -22.43
N PHE A 266 -3.16 5.98 -22.53
CA PHE A 266 -4.55 6.33 -22.76
C PHE A 266 -5.14 7.15 -21.61
N THR A 267 -4.97 6.68 -20.36
CA THR A 267 -5.43 7.38 -19.15
C THR A 267 -4.76 8.74 -18.99
N TRP A 268 -3.46 8.85 -19.29
CA TRP A 268 -2.77 10.14 -19.31
C TRP A 268 -3.46 11.09 -20.30
N ARG A 269 -3.62 10.68 -21.57
CA ARG A 269 -4.25 11.52 -22.60
C ARG A 269 -5.64 11.99 -22.18
N CYS A 270 -6.45 11.10 -21.61
CA CYS A 270 -7.78 11.43 -21.09
C CYS A 270 -7.71 12.42 -19.92
N ARG A 271 -6.79 12.22 -18.96
CA ARG A 271 -6.59 13.13 -17.83
C ARG A 271 -6.18 14.53 -18.30
N THR A 272 -5.23 14.62 -19.21
CA THR A 272 -4.76 15.90 -19.78
C THR A 272 -5.88 16.66 -20.47
N ALA A 273 -6.69 15.98 -21.29
CA ALA A 273 -7.85 16.57 -21.94
C ALA A 273 -8.93 17.01 -20.93
N ALA A 274 -9.24 16.17 -19.94
CA ALA A 274 -10.25 16.47 -18.92
C ALA A 274 -9.88 17.67 -18.04
N LEU A 275 -8.59 17.87 -17.76
CA LEU A 275 -8.08 19.01 -17.00
C LEU A 275 -7.86 20.27 -17.85
N GLY A 276 -8.11 20.21 -19.16
CA GLY A 276 -8.01 21.38 -20.05
C GLY A 276 -6.60 21.91 -20.24
N TYR A 277 -5.57 21.04 -20.19
CA TYR A 277 -4.20 21.42 -20.51
C TYR A 277 -4.06 21.78 -22.00
N ALA A 278 -3.46 22.93 -22.30
CA ALA A 278 -3.20 23.38 -23.67
C ALA A 278 -1.88 22.80 -24.23
N PRO A 279 -1.70 22.77 -25.56
CA PRO A 279 -0.41 22.43 -26.17
C PRO A 279 0.70 23.37 -25.67
N GLY A 280 1.71 22.82 -24.99
CA GLY A 280 2.82 23.57 -24.40
C GLY A 280 2.70 23.83 -22.90
N ASP A 281 1.53 23.57 -22.29
CA ASP A 281 1.42 23.57 -20.84
C ASP A 281 2.32 22.46 -20.26
N ARG A 282 3.17 22.81 -19.29
CA ARG A 282 3.94 21.83 -18.53
C ARG A 282 3.04 21.26 -17.44
N GLY A 283 2.63 20.01 -17.57
CA GLY A 283 2.00 19.28 -16.47
C GLY A 283 3.02 18.88 -15.40
N PRO A 284 2.57 18.40 -14.23
CA PRO A 284 3.42 18.04 -13.09
C PRO A 284 4.36 16.84 -13.35
N VAL A 285 4.26 16.19 -14.51
CA VAL A 285 5.14 15.08 -14.90
C VAL A 285 5.87 15.47 -16.18
N HIS A 286 7.18 15.65 -16.09
CA HIS A 286 8.07 15.89 -17.22
C HIS A 286 8.23 14.62 -18.07
N VAL A 287 7.26 14.31 -18.91
CA VAL A 287 7.51 13.44 -20.06
C VAL A 287 7.55 14.35 -21.28
N ARG A 288 8.77 14.68 -21.72
CA ARG A 288 8.97 15.28 -23.03
C ARG A 288 8.54 14.23 -24.08
N PRO A 289 7.67 14.58 -25.04
CA PRO A 289 7.29 13.68 -26.13
C PRO A 289 8.48 13.28 -27.01
#